data_AF-A0A1B1ZIG8-F1
#
_entry.id   AF-A0A1B1ZIG8-F1
#
_cell.length_a   1.000
_cell.length_b   1.000
_cell.length_c   1.000
_cell.angle_alpha   90.00
_cell.angle_beta   90.00
_cell.angle_gamma   90.00
#
_symmetry.space_group_name_H-M   'P 1'
#
loop_
_entity.id
_entity.type
_entity.pdbx_description
1 polymer ?
#
loop_
_entity_poly.entity_id
_entity_poly.type
_entity_poly.pdbx_seq_one_letter_code
_entity_poly.pdbx_strand_id
1 'polypeptide(L)' 'MMIATTGWALRTWAKITLLLALAVGGVWLWLGSDSGWFWIALAGAGLTEYYVIRQLAREWSWEARATWWWSP' A
#
# COMPACT_ATOMS: atom_id res chain seq x y z
N MET A 1 -0.76 -6.28 -21.90
CA MET A 1 -1.38 -5.15 -21.15
C MET A 1 -1.60 -5.51 -19.69
N MET A 2 -2.39 -6.56 -19.37
CA MET A 2 -2.68 -6.97 -17.99
C MET A 2 -1.45 -7.27 -17.10
N ILE A 3 -0.43 -7.99 -17.60
CA ILE A 3 0.81 -8.25 -16.85
C ILE A 3 1.53 -6.93 -16.48
N ALA A 4 1.48 -5.93 -17.37
CA ALA A 4 2.10 -4.64 -17.13
C ALA A 4 1.34 -3.85 -16.05
N THR A 5 0.00 -3.85 -16.10
CA THR A 5 -0.86 -3.24 -15.06
C THR A 5 -0.64 -3.89 -13.70
N THR A 6 -0.69 -5.22 -13.62
CA THR A 6 -0.45 -5.95 -12.37
C THR A 6 0.95 -5.68 -11.82
N GLY A 7 1.98 -5.67 -12.69
CA GLY A 7 3.35 -5.36 -12.31
C GLY A 7 3.51 -3.92 -11.80
N TRP A 8 2.85 -2.95 -12.44
CA TRP A 8 2.81 -1.57 -11.97
C TRP A 8 2.14 -1.45 -10.60
N ALA A 9 0.96 -2.06 -10.42
CA ALA A 9 0.21 -2.00 -9.17
C ALA A 9 1.03 -2.58 -8.00
N LEU A 10 1.66 -3.75 -8.22
CA LEU A 10 2.53 -4.37 -7.22
C LEU A 10 3.76 -3.52 -6.90
N ARG A 11 4.38 -2.90 -7.91
CA ARG A 11 5.55 -2.03 -7.70
C ARG A 11 5.18 -0.75 -6.94
N THR A 12 4.03 -0.17 -7.24
CA THR A 12 3.52 1.02 -6.54
C THR A 12 3.20 0.69 -5.09
N TRP A 13 2.48 -0.40 -4.86
CA TRP A 13 2.21 -0.93 -3.52
C TRP A 13 3.51 -1.12 -2.72
N ALA A 14 4.46 -1.91 -3.24
CA ALA A 14 5.70 -2.23 -2.54
C ALA A 14 6.53 -0.97 -2.17
N LYS A 15 6.57 0.04 -3.04
CA LYS A 15 7.25 1.31 -2.74
C LYS A 15 6.61 2.04 -1.58
N ILE A 16 5.27 2.12 -1.56
CA ILE A 16 4.54 2.82 -0.50
C ILE A 16 4.67 2.06 0.82
N THR A 17 4.50 0.74 0.80
CA THR A 17 4.68 -0.10 1.99
C THR A 17 6.08 0.05 2.56
N LEU A 18 7.11 0.09 1.71
CA LEU A 18 8.49 0.31 2.15
C LEU A 18 8.67 1.69 2.80
N LEU A 19 8.11 2.75 2.21
CA LEU A 19 8.17 4.10 2.79
C LEU A 19 7.45 4.17 4.14
N LEU A 20 6.28 3.55 4.28
CA LEU A 20 5.56 3.47 5.53
C LEU A 20 6.35 2.68 6.59
N ALA A 21 6.96 1.55 6.19
CA ALA A 21 7.80 0.76 7.07
C ALA A 21 9.02 1.55 7.57
N LEU A 22 9.68 2.31 6.70
CA LEU A 22 10.79 3.19 7.07
C LEU A 22 10.34 4.31 8.01
N ALA A 23 9.18 4.92 7.75
CA ALA A 23 8.62 5.96 8.62
C ALA A 23 8.30 5.41 10.02
N VAL A 24 7.60 4.29 10.10
CA VAL A 24 7.27 3.61 11.37
C VAL A 24 8.54 3.19 12.10
N GLY A 25 9.52 2.62 11.39
CA GLY A 25 10.81 2.24 11.97
C GLY A 25 11.58 3.45 12.51
N GLY A 26 11.58 4.57 11.78
CA GLY A 26 12.19 5.82 12.24
C GLY A 26 11.49 6.39 13.48
N VAL A 27 10.16 6.38 13.52
CA VAL A 27 9.38 6.80 14.70
C VAL A 27 9.65 5.88 15.88
N TRP A 28 9.75 4.57 15.65
CA TRP A 28 10.09 3.60 16.69
C TRP A 28 11.48 3.85 17.28
N LEU A 29 12.49 4.08 16.43
CA LEU A 29 13.85 4.40 16.91
C LEU A 29 13.90 5.69 17.74
N TRP A 30 12.98 6.64 17.49
CA TRP A 30 12.94 7.91 18.19
C TRP A 30 12.13 7.86 19.49
N LEU A 31 10.97 7.19 19.49
CA LEU A 31 10.01 7.21 20.60
C LEU A 31 10.00 5.92 21.43
N GLY A 32 10.45 4.80 20.86
CA GLY A 32 10.35 3.48 21.47
C GLY A 32 8.91 2.94 21.55
N SER A 33 8.78 1.67 21.95
CA SER A 33 7.48 0.99 22.08
C SER A 33 6.67 1.45 23.30
N ASP A 34 7.33 2.08 24.28
CA ASP A 34 6.71 2.56 25.53
C ASP A 34 5.91 3.86 25.32
N SER A 35 6.11 4.53 24.19
CA SER A 35 5.42 5.76 23.84
C SER A 35 4.08 5.48 23.14
N GLY A 36 2.99 6.03 23.68
CA GLY A 36 1.67 5.96 23.02
C GLY A 36 1.65 6.61 21.62
N TRP A 37 2.53 7.58 21.37
CA TRP A 37 2.67 8.23 20.07
C TRP A 37 3.20 7.29 18.99
N PHE A 38 4.05 6.32 19.34
CA PHE A 38 4.49 5.28 18.41
C PHE A 38 3.29 4.45 17.92
N TRP A 39 2.41 4.04 18.84
CA TRP A 39 1.22 3.26 18.49
C TRP A 39 0.22 4.03 17.63
N ILE A 40 0.06 5.33 17.87
CA ILE A 40 -0.73 6.21 17.00
C ILE A 40 -0.14 6.27 15.59
N ALA A 41 1.18 6.45 15.47
CA ALA A 41 1.87 6.48 14.18
C ALA A 41 1.75 5.14 13.44
N LEU A 42 1.91 4.02 14.15
CA LEU A 42 1.74 2.67 13.58
C LEU A 42 0.32 2.44 13.07
N ALA A 43 -0.69 2.82 13.85
CA ALA A 43 -2.10 2.72 13.44
C ALA A 43 -2.40 3.60 12.20
N GLY A 44 -1.88 4.83 12.18
CA GLY A 44 -2.00 5.73 11.03
C GLY A 44 -1.35 5.16 9.76
N ALA A 45 -0.16 4.56 9.89
CA ALA A 45 0.50 3.88 8.78
C ALA A 45 -0.32 2.67 8.28
N GLY A 46 -0.88 1.86 9.18
CA GLY A 46 -1.75 0.74 8.81
C GLY A 46 -3.02 1.17 8.08
N LEU A 47 -3.67 2.25 8.53
CA LEU A 47 -4.83 2.83 7.83
C LEU A 47 -4.44 3.34 6.43
N THR A 48 -3.29 4.01 6.32
CA THR A 48 -2.79 4.52 5.04
C THR A 48 -2.54 3.36 4.06
N GLU A 49 -1.87 2.31 4.51
CA GLU A 49 -1.62 1.10 3.73
C GLU A 49 -2.92 0.46 3.25
N TYR A 50 -3.93 0.34 4.12
CA TYR A 50 -5.25 -0.17 3.75
C TYR A 50 -5.90 0.65 2.63
N TYR A 51 -5.89 1.99 2.74
CA TYR A 51 -6.46 2.86 1.71
C TYR A 51 -5.72 2.73 0.38
N VAL A 52 -4.39 2.64 0.40
CA VAL A 52 -3.56 2.47 -0.80
C VAL A 52 -3.91 1.16 -1.51
N ILE A 53 -3.94 0.04 -0.79
CA ILE A 53 -4.34 -1.26 -1.35
C ILE A 53 -5.74 -1.19 -1.94
N ARG A 54 -6.68 -0.56 -1.23
CA ARG A 54 -8.07 -0.42 -1.70
C ARG A 54 -8.16 0.36 -3.01
N GLN A 55 -7.41 1.45 -3.18
CA GLN A 55 -7.44 2.22 -4.43
C GLN A 55 -6.73 1.48 -5.57
N LEU A 56 -5.57 0.88 -5.30
CA LEU A 56 -4.85 0.07 -6.29
C LEU A 56 -5.71 -1.10 -6.79
N ALA A 57 -6.42 -1.78 -5.89
CA ALA A 57 -7.33 -2.86 -6.26
C ALA A 57 -8.49 -2.37 -7.13
N ARG A 58 -9.01 -1.16 -6.87
CA ARG A 58 -10.06 -0.55 -7.69
C ARG A 58 -9.57 -0.23 -9.09
N GLU A 59 -8.44 0.46 -9.22
CA GLU A 59 -7.84 0.81 -10.51
C GLU A 59 -7.48 -0.46 -11.30
N TRP A 60 -6.85 -1.42 -10.64
CA TRP A 60 -6.55 -2.72 -11.24
C TRP A 60 -7.82 -3.44 -11.72
N SER A 61 -8.89 -3.46 -10.91
CA SER A 61 -10.15 -4.12 -11.29
C SER A 61 -10.83 -3.45 -12.49
N TRP A 62 -10.71 -2.13 -12.61
CA TRP A 62 -11.23 -1.37 -13.73
C TRP A 62 -10.51 -1.75 -15.03
N GLU A 63 -9.18 -1.76 -15.01
CA GLU A 63 -8.38 -2.15 -16.18
C GLU A 63 -8.54 -3.64 -16.51
N ALA A 64 -8.63 -4.50 -15.49
CA ALA A 64 -8.84 -5.93 -15.67
C ALA A 64 -10.15 -6.20 -16.41
N ARG A 65 -11.26 -5.53 -16.05
CA ARG A 65 -12.55 -5.71 -16.75
C ARG A 65 -12.49 -5.40 -18.24
N ALA A 66 -11.67 -4.45 -18.66
CA ALA A 66 -11.57 -4.05 -20.06
C ALA A 66 -10.61 -4.92 -20.89
N THR A 67 -9.72 -5.68 -20.24
CA THR A 67 -8.57 -6.33 -20.91
C THR A 67 -8.42 -7.81 -20.58
N TRP A 68 -9.41 -8.41 -19.94
CA TRP A 68 -9.36 -9.80 -19.53
C TRP A 68 -9.59 -10.76 -20.71
N TRP A 69 -9.17 -12.01 -20.56
CA TRP A 69 -9.30 -13.04 -21.61
C TRP A 69 -10.74 -13.40 -21.96
N TRP A 70 -11.71 -13.05 -21.10
CA TRP A 70 -13.16 -13.23 -21.32
C TRP A 70 -13.87 -11.89 -21.59
N SER A 71 -13.15 -10.78 -21.66
CA SER A 71 -13.72 -9.51 -22.10
C SER A 71 -14.01 -9.62 -23.62
N PRO A 72 -15.22 -9.24 -24.09
CA PRO A 72 -15.61 -9.38 -25.51
C PRO A 72 -14.69 -8.64 -26.49
#